data_AF-A0A7X6XH52-F1
#
_entry.id   AF-A0A7X6XH52-F1
#
_cell.length_a   1.000
_cell.length_b   1.000
_cell.length_c   1.000
_cell.angle_alpha   90.00
_cell.angle_beta   90.00
_cell.angle_gamma   90.00
#
_symmetry.space_group_name_H-M   'P 1'
#
loop_
_entity.id
_entity.type
_entity.pdbx_description
1 polymer ?
#
loop_
_entity_poly.entity_id
_entity_poly.type
_entity_poly.pdbx_seq_one_letter_code
_entity_poly.pdbx_strand_id
1 'polypeptide(L)'
;MKNSNLSLGIKRLPYSRMLKSEMADFVEKTIGIFEAHDPESVMVNPMFNLLLAKTSDIKLLRLSFGIDTERLRENKLKAEMMLQISAFKLKVRMLTRSNLALDLHVVQNAINSHLRLLNKCRNDKELNQKIAGFHDLMLTNLELQESIIEFDLSTEVEKIVVAYTNLTDASQKRVKLLSKRPAIDTKAITKGMVKAIDNLFKAIEVSHLVSTVNETGEEINFVPLIDELNQLSEMYHRSISIRDANNKRKAMQEEESSKEDTPDANGLTVDDDSGVASVSSFRATDAPAGSISDIELPTDSDNDESDKSIDHEKPFELG
;
A
#
# COMPACT_ATOMS: atom_id res chain seq x y z
N MET A 1 14.72 54.58 -8.43
CA MET A 1 15.20 53.33 -7.78
C MET A 1 14.08 52.31 -7.89
N LYS A 2 14.28 51.22 -8.63
CA LYS A 2 13.30 50.12 -8.69
C LYS A 2 13.50 49.30 -7.41
N ASN A 3 12.48 49.22 -6.54
CA ASN A 3 12.49 48.35 -5.37
C ASN A 3 12.53 46.88 -5.82
N SER A 4 13.73 46.30 -5.90
CA SER A 4 13.97 44.88 -6.14
C SER A 4 13.56 43.97 -4.98
N ASN A 5 13.11 44.54 -3.85
CA ASN A 5 12.74 43.80 -2.65
C ASN A 5 11.29 43.27 -2.65
N LEU A 6 10.49 43.56 -3.69
CA LEU A 6 9.08 43.11 -3.76
C LEU A 6 8.91 41.68 -4.34
N SER A 7 9.98 41.02 -4.81
CA SER A 7 9.88 39.70 -5.45
C SER A 7 10.64 38.55 -4.78
N LEU A 8 11.29 38.78 -3.63
CA LEU A 8 12.04 37.75 -2.90
C LEU A 8 11.10 36.99 -1.92
N GLY A 9 10.13 36.27 -2.48
CA GLY A 9 9.29 35.33 -1.74
C GLY A 9 9.90 33.92 -1.75
N ILE A 10 9.72 33.17 -0.67
CA ILE A 10 10.11 31.76 -0.62
C ILE A 10 9.03 30.93 -1.34
N LYS A 11 9.42 30.17 -2.35
CA LYS A 11 8.52 29.34 -3.16
C LYS A 11 7.88 28.25 -2.28
N ARG A 12 6.55 28.25 -2.17
CA ARG A 12 5.82 27.21 -1.44
C ARG A 12 5.68 25.95 -2.27
N LEU A 13 5.76 24.79 -1.60
CA LEU A 13 5.60 23.49 -2.22
C LEU A 13 4.13 23.03 -2.19
N PRO A 14 3.69 22.20 -3.17
CA PRO A 14 2.43 21.49 -3.07
C PRO A 14 2.54 20.36 -2.04
N TYR A 15 2.51 20.69 -0.76
CA TYR A 15 2.74 19.77 0.36
C TYR A 15 1.82 18.54 0.37
N SER A 16 0.60 18.67 -0.15
CA SER A 16 -0.35 17.55 -0.28
C SER A 16 0.13 16.43 -1.20
N ARG A 17 1.06 16.73 -2.11
CA ARG A 17 1.64 15.76 -3.03
C ARG A 17 2.95 15.15 -2.51
N MET A 18 3.48 15.61 -1.39
CA MET A 18 4.75 15.08 -0.88
C MET A 18 4.57 13.73 -0.19
N LEU A 19 5.51 12.82 -0.38
CA LEU A 19 5.57 11.59 0.40
C LEU A 19 5.97 11.90 1.85
N LYS A 20 5.62 11.00 2.77
CA LYS A 20 5.93 11.14 4.21
C LYS A 20 7.43 11.32 4.46
N SER A 21 8.26 10.51 3.79
CA SER A 21 9.73 10.60 3.88
C SER A 21 10.27 11.86 3.23
N GLU A 22 9.70 12.28 2.09
CA GLU A 22 10.10 13.53 1.42
C GLU A 22 9.82 14.75 2.31
N MET A 23 8.69 14.76 3.02
CA MET A 23 8.35 15.80 3.98
C MET A 23 9.37 15.83 5.13
N ALA A 24 9.71 14.67 5.71
CA ALA A 24 10.70 14.59 6.78
C ALA A 24 12.06 15.14 6.32
N ASP A 25 12.55 14.70 5.14
CA ASP A 25 13.83 15.15 4.59
C ASP A 25 13.81 16.65 4.25
N PHE A 26 12.70 17.17 3.75
CA PHE A 26 12.55 18.60 3.45
C PHE A 26 12.61 19.45 4.72
N VAL A 27 11.93 19.03 5.78
CA VAL A 27 11.97 19.73 7.08
C VAL A 27 13.37 19.71 7.66
N GLU A 28 14.04 18.55 7.66
CA GLU A 28 15.40 18.40 8.19
C GLU A 28 16.41 19.27 7.43
N LYS A 29 16.32 19.32 6.10
CA LYS A 29 17.15 20.23 5.28
C LYS A 29 16.83 21.70 5.51
N THR A 30 15.55 22.04 5.70
CA THR A 30 15.14 23.41 6.03
C THR A 30 15.73 23.85 7.37
N ILE A 31 15.74 22.96 8.37
CA ILE A 31 16.40 23.21 9.65
C ILE A 31 17.90 23.41 9.45
N GLY A 32 18.58 22.51 8.73
CA GLY A 32 20.02 22.61 8.49
C GLY A 32 20.44 23.88 7.74
N ILE A 33 19.66 24.32 6.74
CA ILE A 33 19.88 25.59 6.05
C ILE A 33 19.73 26.75 7.04
N PHE A 34 18.69 26.74 7.86
CA PHE A 34 18.46 27.83 8.82
C PHE A 34 19.58 27.93 9.87
N GLU A 35 20.03 26.79 10.42
CA GLU A 35 21.15 26.72 11.36
C GLU A 35 22.47 27.18 10.74
N ALA A 36 22.68 26.96 9.44
CA ALA A 36 23.90 27.37 8.76
C ALA A 36 24.00 28.89 8.54
N HIS A 37 22.86 29.57 8.36
CA HIS A 37 22.81 31.02 8.18
C HIS A 37 22.67 31.80 9.50
N ASP A 38 22.22 31.13 10.56
CA ASP A 38 22.01 31.67 11.92
C ASP A 38 21.51 33.13 11.95
N PRO A 39 20.34 33.43 11.36
CA PRO A 39 19.85 34.80 11.34
C PRO A 39 19.39 35.18 12.76
N GLU A 40 20.12 36.08 13.41
CA GLU A 40 19.80 36.66 14.73
C GLU A 40 18.55 37.57 14.69
N SER A 41 17.40 37.04 14.28
CA SER A 41 16.14 37.78 14.17
C SER A 41 15.16 37.40 15.26
N VAL A 42 14.74 38.43 16.01
CA VAL A 42 13.74 38.34 17.08
C VAL A 42 12.41 37.77 16.61
N MET A 43 12.04 37.99 15.34
CA MET A 43 10.77 37.47 14.78
C MET A 43 10.89 36.04 14.24
N VAL A 44 12.07 35.64 13.78
CA VAL A 44 12.26 34.35 13.12
C VAL A 44 12.61 33.25 14.12
N ASN A 45 13.41 33.56 15.14
CA ASN A 45 13.83 32.59 16.17
C ASN A 45 12.67 31.90 16.91
N PRO A 46 11.58 32.59 17.30
CA PRO A 46 10.42 31.93 17.89
C PRO A 46 9.77 30.92 16.93
N MET A 47 9.69 31.22 15.64
CA MET A 47 9.10 30.33 14.63
C MET A 47 10.01 29.14 14.33
N PHE A 48 11.33 29.36 14.34
CA PHE A 48 12.31 28.30 14.20
C PHE A 48 12.26 27.32 15.38
N ASN A 49 12.13 27.83 16.61
CA ASN A 49 11.96 27.00 17.81
C ASN A 49 10.68 26.14 17.76
N LEU A 50 9.59 26.65 17.18
CA LEU A 50 8.39 25.85 16.95
C LEU A 50 8.63 24.69 15.98
N LEU A 51 9.49 24.87 14.98
CA LEU A 51 9.90 23.81 14.06
C LEU A 51 10.81 22.79 14.76
N LEU A 52 11.77 23.25 15.57
CA LEU A 52 12.65 22.37 16.36
C LEU A 52 11.88 21.52 17.39
N ALA A 53 10.83 22.08 18.00
CA ALA A 53 9.95 21.33 18.90
C ALA A 53 9.25 20.14 18.21
N LYS A 54 9.22 20.10 16.87
CA LYS A 54 8.65 19.03 16.05
C LYS A 54 9.66 17.99 15.57
N THR A 55 10.90 18.03 16.03
CA THR A 55 11.96 17.08 15.65
C THR A 55 11.64 15.61 15.98
N SER A 56 10.92 15.34 17.08
CA SER A 56 10.43 13.98 17.38
C SER A 56 9.45 13.49 16.32
N ASP A 57 8.56 14.36 15.85
CA ASP A 57 7.60 14.07 14.80
C ASP A 57 8.31 13.80 13.46
N ILE A 58 9.45 14.46 13.17
CA ILE A 58 10.28 14.20 11.96
C ILE A 58 10.80 12.77 11.97
N LYS A 59 11.32 12.33 13.13
CA LYS A 59 11.81 10.95 13.29
C LYS A 59 10.71 9.93 13.05
N LEU A 60 9.48 10.23 13.49
CA LEU A 60 8.32 9.37 13.26
C LEU A 60 7.92 9.29 11.78
N LEU A 61 7.95 10.40 11.05
CA LEU A 61 7.69 10.40 9.60
C LEU A 61 8.76 9.66 8.80
N ARG A 62 9.99 9.64 9.30
CA ARG A 62 11.13 8.96 8.67
C ARG A 62 11.12 7.44 8.89
N LEU A 63 10.33 6.93 9.83
CA LEU A 63 10.13 5.49 9.99
C LEU A 63 9.42 4.94 8.75
N SER A 64 10.21 4.48 7.79
CA SER A 64 9.73 3.73 6.64
C SER A 64 9.44 2.30 7.09
N PHE A 65 8.18 2.00 7.36
CA PHE A 65 7.73 0.62 7.29
C PHE A 65 7.76 0.24 5.82
N GLY A 66 8.84 -0.45 5.41
CA GLY A 66 9.02 -0.92 4.05
C GLY A 66 7.94 -1.90 3.59
N ILE A 67 8.15 -2.54 2.45
CA ILE A 67 7.26 -3.57 1.93
C ILE A 67 7.00 -4.61 3.04
N ASP A 68 5.73 -4.88 3.32
CA ASP A 68 5.31 -5.90 4.29
C ASP A 68 5.70 -7.28 3.73
N THR A 69 6.91 -7.73 4.07
CA THR A 69 7.46 -9.01 3.59
C THR A 69 6.62 -10.19 4.03
N GLU A 70 5.97 -10.09 5.20
CA GLU A 70 5.08 -11.13 5.69
C GLU A 70 3.77 -11.16 4.90
N ARG A 71 3.25 -10.04 4.40
CA ARG A 71 2.11 -10.03 3.45
C ARG A 71 2.45 -10.78 2.16
N LEU A 72 3.64 -10.56 1.60
CA LEU A 72 4.08 -11.28 0.40
C LEU A 72 4.20 -12.79 0.67
N ARG A 73 4.73 -13.14 1.84
CA ARG A 73 4.83 -14.53 2.30
C ARG A 73 3.45 -15.16 2.50
N GLU A 74 2.52 -14.48 3.16
CA GLU A 74 1.12 -14.92 3.33
C GLU A 74 0.47 -15.22 1.99
N ASN A 75 0.59 -14.31 1.01
CA ASN A 75 -0.01 -14.50 -0.31
C ASN A 75 0.54 -15.76 -1.01
N LYS A 76 1.86 -15.98 -0.92
CA LYS A 76 2.49 -17.19 -1.46
C LYS A 76 1.99 -18.46 -0.76
N LEU A 77 1.96 -18.46 0.57
CA LEU A 77 1.49 -19.61 1.36
C LEU A 77 0.01 -19.90 1.14
N LYS A 78 -0.81 -18.85 0.95
CA LYS A 78 -2.22 -18.98 0.61
C LYS A 78 -2.39 -19.64 -0.75
N ALA A 79 -1.63 -19.21 -1.76
CA ALA A 79 -1.66 -19.84 -3.08
C ALA A 79 -1.24 -21.32 -3.02
N GLU A 80 -0.19 -21.63 -2.25
CA GLU A 80 0.27 -23.01 -2.02
C GLU A 80 -0.81 -23.86 -1.33
N MET A 81 -1.42 -23.36 -0.26
CA MET A 81 -2.53 -24.04 0.43
C MET A 81 -3.71 -24.30 -0.52
N MET A 82 -4.09 -23.31 -1.33
CA MET A 82 -5.16 -23.46 -2.30
C MET A 82 -4.84 -24.49 -3.39
N LEU A 83 -3.57 -24.59 -3.79
CA LEU A 83 -3.09 -25.62 -4.70
C LEU A 83 -3.20 -27.02 -4.07
N GLN A 84 -2.77 -27.20 -2.82
CA GLN A 84 -2.88 -28.47 -2.11
C GLN A 84 -4.35 -28.91 -1.97
N ILE A 85 -5.24 -27.99 -1.60
CA ILE A 85 -6.68 -28.27 -1.52
C ILE A 85 -7.26 -28.65 -2.89
N SER A 86 -6.79 -28.01 -3.97
CA SER A 86 -7.24 -28.32 -5.33
C SER A 86 -6.74 -29.68 -5.80
N ALA A 87 -5.49 -30.05 -5.48
CA ALA A 87 -4.92 -31.36 -5.75
C ALA A 87 -5.69 -32.47 -5.01
N PHE A 88 -6.00 -32.26 -3.73
CA PHE A 88 -6.82 -33.18 -2.93
C PHE A 88 -8.20 -33.42 -3.57
N LYS A 89 -8.93 -32.35 -3.92
CA LYS A 89 -10.23 -32.46 -4.59
C LYS A 89 -10.13 -33.21 -5.92
N LEU A 90 -9.06 -32.98 -6.68
CA LEU A 90 -8.84 -33.65 -7.94
C LEU A 90 -8.60 -35.15 -7.74
N LYS A 91 -7.77 -35.54 -6.76
CA LYS A 91 -7.51 -36.94 -6.41
C LYS A 91 -8.80 -37.67 -6.01
N VAL A 92 -9.63 -37.07 -5.16
CA VAL A 92 -10.94 -37.62 -4.78
C VAL A 92 -11.85 -37.80 -5.99
N ARG A 93 -11.90 -36.81 -6.90
CA ARG A 93 -12.67 -36.91 -8.15
C ARG A 93 -12.16 -38.01 -9.07
N MET A 94 -10.84 -38.21 -9.15
CA MET A 94 -10.23 -39.28 -9.94
C MET A 94 -10.59 -40.65 -9.36
N LEU A 95 -10.47 -40.84 -8.05
CA LEU A 95 -10.86 -42.09 -7.37
C LEU A 95 -12.34 -42.44 -7.61
N THR A 96 -13.22 -41.44 -7.50
CA THR A 96 -14.67 -41.62 -7.75
C THR A 96 -14.94 -42.06 -9.20
N ARG A 97 -14.17 -41.58 -10.17
CA ARG A 97 -14.32 -41.96 -11.59
C ARG A 97 -13.71 -43.30 -11.92
N SER A 98 -12.57 -43.64 -11.30
CA SER A 98 -11.84 -44.88 -11.56
C SER A 98 -12.53 -46.10 -10.96
N ASN A 99 -13.24 -45.93 -9.83
CA ASN A 99 -13.98 -47.02 -9.19
C ASN A 99 -15.37 -46.54 -8.73
N LEU A 100 -16.38 -46.74 -9.58
CA LEU A 100 -17.77 -46.39 -9.26
C LEU A 100 -18.36 -47.16 -8.08
N ALA A 101 -17.73 -48.26 -7.67
CA ALA A 101 -18.15 -49.07 -6.53
C ALA A 101 -17.59 -48.55 -5.18
N LEU A 102 -16.65 -47.61 -5.19
CA LEU A 102 -16.12 -47.03 -3.96
C LEU A 102 -17.08 -45.98 -3.40
N ASP A 103 -17.48 -46.16 -2.16
CA ASP A 103 -18.31 -45.19 -1.46
C ASP A 103 -17.47 -44.07 -0.85
N LEU A 104 -17.30 -42.97 -1.60
CA LEU A 104 -16.60 -41.76 -1.17
C LEU A 104 -17.55 -40.69 -0.62
N HIS A 105 -18.80 -41.03 -0.26
CA HIS A 105 -19.79 -40.02 0.11
C HIS A 105 -19.38 -39.20 1.34
N VAL A 106 -18.74 -39.82 2.34
CA VAL A 106 -18.27 -39.16 3.57
C VAL A 106 -17.22 -38.09 3.23
N VAL A 107 -16.22 -38.46 2.43
CA VAL A 107 -15.15 -37.55 1.98
C VAL A 107 -15.72 -36.43 1.10
N GLN A 108 -16.62 -36.77 0.18
CA GLN A 108 -17.27 -35.80 -0.70
C GLN A 108 -18.14 -34.81 0.08
N ASN A 109 -18.82 -35.27 1.14
CA ASN A 109 -19.60 -34.42 2.03
C ASN A 109 -18.71 -33.44 2.81
N ALA A 110 -17.57 -33.91 3.33
CA ALA A 110 -16.59 -33.05 3.99
C ALA A 110 -16.03 -31.98 3.04
N ILE A 111 -15.70 -32.36 1.80
CA ILE A 111 -15.28 -31.42 0.75
C ILE A 111 -16.38 -30.40 0.44
N ASN A 112 -17.62 -30.86 0.29
CA ASN A 112 -18.75 -30.00 -0.05
C ASN A 112 -19.10 -29.01 1.06
N SER A 113 -18.93 -29.43 2.32
CA SER A 113 -19.25 -28.62 3.49
C SER A 113 -18.20 -27.55 3.76
N HIS A 114 -16.91 -27.91 3.68
CA HIS A 114 -15.83 -27.02 4.12
C HIS A 114 -14.94 -26.52 3.00
N LEU A 115 -14.62 -27.37 2.02
CA LEU A 115 -13.64 -27.01 0.98
C LEU A 115 -14.31 -26.49 -0.30
N ARG A 116 -15.64 -26.41 -0.36
CA ARG A 116 -16.35 -25.92 -1.54
C ARG A 116 -16.31 -24.40 -1.63
N LEU A 117 -16.12 -23.89 -2.85
CA LEU A 117 -16.16 -22.47 -3.17
C LEU A 117 -15.20 -21.59 -2.34
N LEU A 118 -14.01 -22.10 -1.98
CA LEU A 118 -13.01 -21.31 -1.25
C LEU A 118 -12.61 -20.01 -1.99
N ASN A 119 -12.60 -20.03 -3.33
CA ASN A 119 -12.34 -18.83 -4.15
C ASN A 119 -13.44 -17.76 -4.07
N LYS A 120 -14.63 -18.10 -3.52
CA LYS A 120 -15.75 -17.18 -3.35
C LYS A 120 -15.90 -16.68 -1.91
N CYS A 121 -14.95 -16.98 -1.03
CA CYS A 121 -14.98 -16.44 0.34
C CYS A 121 -14.81 -14.92 0.28
N ARG A 122 -15.60 -14.19 1.07
CA ARG A 122 -15.59 -12.72 1.06
C ARG A 122 -14.33 -12.14 1.68
N ASN A 123 -13.75 -12.84 2.64
CA ASN A 123 -12.55 -12.43 3.36
C ASN A 123 -11.71 -13.63 3.79
N ASP A 124 -10.47 -13.35 4.20
CA ASP A 124 -9.53 -14.37 4.67
C ASP A 124 -9.99 -15.05 5.96
N LYS A 125 -10.81 -14.38 6.77
CA LYS A 125 -11.38 -14.96 7.99
C LYS A 125 -12.33 -16.12 7.67
N GLU A 126 -13.22 -15.96 6.69
CA GLU A 126 -14.13 -16.99 6.23
C GLU A 126 -13.37 -18.17 5.61
N LEU A 127 -12.34 -17.87 4.81
CA LEU A 127 -11.45 -18.89 4.24
C LEU A 127 -10.79 -19.72 5.35
N ASN A 128 -10.16 -19.05 6.32
CA ASN A 128 -9.49 -19.70 7.44
C ASN A 128 -10.47 -20.51 8.31
N GLN A 129 -11.68 -20.00 8.54
CA GLN A 129 -12.71 -20.72 9.30
C GLN A 129 -13.17 -21.99 8.60
N LYS A 130 -13.32 -21.97 7.28
CA LYS A 130 -13.70 -23.15 6.50
C LYS A 130 -12.63 -24.24 6.55
N ILE A 131 -11.36 -23.85 6.40
CA ILE A 131 -10.23 -24.78 6.43
C ILE A 131 -10.02 -25.33 7.84
N ALA A 132 -10.13 -24.48 8.87
CA ALA A 132 -10.15 -24.92 10.27
C ALA A 132 -11.29 -25.93 10.51
N GLY A 133 -12.51 -25.64 10.05
CA GLY A 133 -13.64 -26.55 10.21
C GLY A 133 -13.44 -27.89 9.50
N PHE A 134 -12.77 -27.91 8.35
CA PHE A 134 -12.36 -29.17 7.71
C PHE A 134 -11.39 -29.96 8.59
N HIS A 135 -10.38 -29.29 9.15
CA HIS A 135 -9.41 -29.92 10.04
C HIS A 135 -10.05 -30.42 11.35
N ASP A 136 -10.95 -29.65 11.94
CA ASP A 136 -11.67 -30.07 13.16
C ASP A 136 -12.59 -31.26 12.88
N LEU A 137 -13.26 -31.27 11.72
CA LEU A 137 -14.06 -32.40 11.27
C LEU A 137 -13.18 -33.64 11.06
N MET A 138 -11.99 -33.47 10.48
CA MET A 138 -10.99 -34.54 10.32
C MET A 138 -10.57 -35.14 11.67
N LEU A 139 -10.42 -34.34 12.73
CA LEU A 139 -10.02 -34.84 14.05
C LEU A 139 -11.17 -35.51 14.81
N THR A 140 -12.41 -35.06 14.59
CA THR A 140 -13.57 -35.47 15.38
C THR A 140 -14.33 -36.64 14.76
N ASN A 141 -14.38 -36.73 13.43
CA ASN A 141 -15.16 -37.74 12.72
C ASN A 141 -14.28 -38.95 12.34
N LEU A 142 -14.48 -40.05 13.07
CA LEU A 142 -13.72 -41.30 12.88
C LEU A 142 -14.01 -41.97 11.53
N GLU A 143 -15.26 -41.95 11.05
CA GLU A 143 -15.65 -42.50 9.75
C GLU A 143 -14.94 -41.79 8.58
N LEU A 144 -14.79 -40.46 8.70
CA LEU A 144 -14.02 -39.67 7.74
C LEU A 144 -12.53 -40.00 7.76
N GLN A 145 -11.95 -40.22 8.95
CA GLN A 145 -10.55 -40.64 9.08
C GLN A 145 -10.31 -42.01 8.45
N GLU A 146 -11.17 -42.99 8.76
CA GLU A 146 -11.09 -44.34 8.22
C GLU A 146 -11.16 -44.32 6.69
N SER A 147 -12.13 -43.58 6.13
CA SER A 147 -12.26 -43.41 4.68
C SER A 147 -10.99 -42.81 4.05
N ILE A 148 -10.37 -41.84 4.70
CA ILE A 148 -9.15 -41.19 4.18
C ILE A 148 -7.95 -42.13 4.21
N ILE A 149 -7.85 -43.00 5.21
CA ILE A 149 -6.83 -44.03 5.29
C ILE A 149 -7.08 -45.11 4.23
N GLU A 150 -8.31 -45.60 4.12
CA GLU A 150 -8.71 -46.65 3.17
C GLU A 150 -8.43 -46.23 1.73
N PHE A 151 -8.68 -44.97 1.38
CA PHE A 151 -8.48 -44.43 0.03
C PHE A 151 -7.09 -43.82 -0.23
N ASP A 152 -6.12 -44.01 0.68
CA ASP A 152 -4.76 -43.48 0.58
C ASP A 152 -4.72 -41.95 0.32
N LEU A 153 -5.58 -41.22 1.03
CA LEU A 153 -5.70 -39.76 0.95
C LEU A 153 -4.97 -39.03 2.10
N SER A 154 -4.41 -39.79 3.06
CA SER A 154 -3.75 -39.26 4.25
C SER A 154 -2.64 -38.26 3.91
N THR A 155 -1.84 -38.57 2.88
CA THR A 155 -0.72 -37.71 2.45
C THR A 155 -1.20 -36.33 1.96
N GLU A 156 -2.30 -36.28 1.21
CA GLU A 156 -2.86 -35.00 0.72
C GLU A 156 -3.47 -34.19 1.85
N VAL A 157 -4.14 -34.84 2.79
CA VAL A 157 -4.69 -34.18 3.98
C VAL A 157 -3.58 -33.59 4.83
N GLU A 158 -2.52 -34.34 5.10
CA GLU A 158 -1.36 -33.85 5.85
C GLU A 158 -0.73 -32.62 5.18
N LYS A 159 -0.58 -32.62 3.84
CA LYS A 159 -0.10 -31.46 3.09
C LYS A 159 -0.99 -30.23 3.27
N ILE A 160 -2.32 -30.41 3.30
CA ILE A 160 -3.26 -29.31 3.57
C ILE A 160 -3.06 -28.77 4.99
N VAL A 161 -2.94 -29.66 5.99
CA VAL A 161 -2.75 -29.26 7.40
C VAL A 161 -1.44 -28.50 7.58
N VAL A 162 -0.35 -28.98 6.98
CA VAL A 162 0.95 -28.30 7.01
C VAL A 162 0.86 -26.92 6.34
N ALA A 163 0.26 -26.83 5.15
CA ALA A 163 0.10 -25.56 4.44
C ALA A 163 -0.76 -24.56 5.23
N TYR A 164 -1.84 -25.02 5.86
CA TYR A 164 -2.71 -24.20 6.70
C TYR A 164 -2.00 -23.70 7.97
N THR A 165 -1.21 -24.56 8.62
CA THR A 165 -0.42 -24.20 9.80
C THR A 165 0.62 -23.13 9.45
N ASN A 166 1.35 -23.32 8.32
CA ASN A 166 2.32 -22.35 7.84
C ASN A 166 1.69 -20.98 7.54
N LEU A 167 0.50 -20.97 6.91
CA LEU A 167 -0.25 -19.74 6.65
C LEU A 167 -0.65 -19.04 7.95
N THR A 168 -1.15 -19.80 8.93
CA THR A 168 -1.58 -19.27 10.23
C THR A 168 -0.40 -18.69 11.01
N ASP A 169 0.74 -19.36 11.01
CA ASP A 169 1.97 -18.87 11.63
C ASP A 169 2.47 -17.57 10.99
N ALA A 170 2.45 -17.49 9.66
CA ALA A 170 2.80 -16.27 8.93
C ALA A 170 1.82 -15.13 9.29
N SER A 171 0.52 -15.43 9.37
CA SER A 171 -0.51 -14.48 9.76
C SER A 171 -0.27 -13.93 11.18
N GLN A 172 0.00 -14.81 12.14
CA GLN A 172 0.30 -14.43 13.51
C GLN A 172 1.59 -13.58 13.61
N LYS A 173 2.63 -13.94 12.87
CA LYS A 173 3.87 -13.16 12.80
C LYS A 173 3.61 -11.76 12.26
N ARG A 174 2.82 -11.65 11.19
CA ARG A 174 2.44 -10.36 10.61
C ARG A 174 1.66 -9.51 11.60
N VAL A 175 0.67 -10.07 12.30
CA VAL A 175 -0.08 -9.35 13.35
C VAL A 175 0.85 -8.83 14.44
N LYS A 176 1.81 -9.65 14.91
CA LYS A 176 2.82 -9.24 15.92
C LYS A 176 3.75 -8.13 15.41
N LEU A 177 4.06 -8.09 14.12
CA LEU A 177 4.84 -7.00 13.52
C LEU A 177 4.02 -5.73 13.38
N LEU A 178 2.75 -5.86 12.97
CA LEU A 178 1.82 -4.74 12.85
C LEU A 178 1.52 -4.11 14.21
N SER A 179 1.38 -4.90 15.27
CA SER A 179 1.11 -4.40 16.62
C SER A 179 2.27 -3.60 17.23
N LYS A 180 3.49 -3.78 16.73
CA LYS A 180 4.65 -2.97 17.13
C LYS A 180 4.70 -1.62 16.43
N ARG A 181 3.88 -1.41 15.39
CA ARG A 181 3.84 -0.15 14.68
C ARG A 181 3.14 0.89 15.56
N PRO A 182 3.74 2.08 15.75
CA PRO A 182 3.12 3.13 16.54
C PRO A 182 1.87 3.63 15.83
N ALA A 183 0.76 3.71 16.56
CA ALA A 183 -0.51 4.24 16.08
C ALA A 183 -0.42 5.76 15.99
N ILE A 184 0.11 6.26 14.88
CA ILE A 184 0.38 7.68 14.66
C ILE A 184 -0.51 8.20 13.55
N ASP A 185 -1.24 9.29 13.82
CA ASP A 185 -1.91 10.05 12.78
C ASP A 185 -0.87 10.84 11.98
N THR A 186 -0.41 10.23 10.90
CA THR A 186 0.56 10.86 10.01
C THR A 186 0.01 12.14 9.37
N LYS A 187 -1.31 12.20 9.08
CA LYS A 187 -1.91 13.38 8.44
C LYS A 187 -1.86 14.57 9.39
N ALA A 188 -2.17 14.37 10.67
CA ALA A 188 -2.04 15.40 11.69
C ALA A 188 -0.60 15.88 11.86
N ILE A 189 0.38 14.96 11.91
CA ILE A 189 1.80 15.32 11.99
C ILE A 189 2.23 16.16 10.78
N THR A 190 1.96 15.69 9.56
CA THR A 190 2.33 16.41 8.34
C THR A 190 1.70 17.80 8.29
N LYS A 191 0.42 17.93 8.66
CA LYS A 191 -0.27 19.23 8.73
C LYS A 191 0.40 20.17 9.74
N GLY A 192 0.78 19.65 10.91
CA GLY A 192 1.52 20.41 11.93
C GLY A 192 2.86 20.92 11.42
N MET A 193 3.62 20.08 10.70
CA MET A 193 4.91 20.47 10.11
C MET A 193 4.76 21.50 9.01
N VAL A 194 3.81 21.31 8.09
CA VAL A 194 3.53 22.28 7.01
C VAL A 194 3.23 23.65 7.60
N LYS A 195 2.39 23.71 8.63
CA LYS A 195 2.08 24.97 9.32
C LYS A 195 3.31 25.61 9.96
N ALA A 196 4.18 24.82 10.58
CA ALA A 196 5.41 25.32 11.19
C ALA A 196 6.38 25.89 10.14
N ILE A 197 6.57 25.20 9.02
CA ILE A 197 7.39 25.68 7.89
C ILE A 197 6.79 26.95 7.28
N ASP A 198 5.48 26.96 7.02
CA ASP A 198 4.83 28.13 6.43
C ASP A 198 4.95 29.36 7.33
N ASN A 199 4.84 29.18 8.65
CA ASN A 199 5.05 30.24 9.61
C ASN A 199 6.50 30.72 9.63
N LEU A 200 7.47 29.81 9.58
CA LEU A 200 8.89 30.15 9.49
C LEU A 200 9.19 30.96 8.22
N PHE A 201 8.73 30.48 7.06
CA PHE A 201 8.94 31.18 5.79
C PHE A 201 8.27 32.56 5.77
N LYS A 202 7.05 32.69 6.32
CA LYS A 202 6.40 33.99 6.47
C LYS A 202 7.18 34.92 7.38
N ALA A 203 7.74 34.41 8.48
CA ALA A 203 8.54 35.22 9.39
C ALA A 203 9.84 35.73 8.73
N ILE A 204 10.49 34.90 7.90
CA ILE A 204 11.66 35.31 7.10
C ILE A 204 11.28 36.39 6.09
N GLU A 205 10.18 36.19 5.34
CA GLU A 205 9.68 37.14 4.34
C GLU A 205 9.33 38.50 4.98
N VAL A 206 8.64 38.48 6.11
CA VAL A 206 8.30 39.71 6.86
C VAL A 206 9.56 40.38 7.41
N SER A 207 10.50 39.62 7.96
CA SER A 207 11.76 40.17 8.51
C SER A 207 12.60 40.83 7.42
N HIS A 208 12.62 40.25 6.21
CA HIS A 208 13.27 40.85 5.05
C HIS A 208 12.62 42.17 4.61
N LEU A 209 11.28 42.27 4.68
CA LEU A 209 10.55 43.49 4.30
C LEU A 209 10.67 44.62 5.31
N VAL A 210 10.80 44.30 6.60
CA VAL A 210 10.80 45.29 7.69
C VAL A 210 12.22 45.79 8.00
N SER A 211 13.25 45.36 7.24
CA SER A 211 14.66 45.68 7.49
C SER A 211 15.03 45.44 8.95
N THR A 212 14.90 44.18 9.41
CA THR A 212 15.21 43.84 10.80
C THR A 212 16.70 44.01 11.07
N VAL A 213 16.97 44.63 12.21
CA VAL A 213 18.31 44.86 12.74
C VAL A 213 18.61 43.77 13.78
N ASN A 214 19.81 43.21 13.77
CA ASN A 214 20.26 42.26 14.79
C ASN A 214 20.51 42.95 16.15
N GLU A 215 20.90 42.18 17.16
CA GLU A 215 21.16 42.70 18.52
C GLU A 215 22.30 43.74 18.56
N THR A 216 23.17 43.76 17.54
CA THR A 216 24.32 44.67 17.43
C THR A 216 24.05 45.93 16.59
N GLY A 217 22.87 46.09 16.00
CA GLY A 217 22.51 47.29 15.24
C GLY A 217 22.76 47.20 13.72
N GLU A 218 23.09 46.02 13.19
CA GLU A 218 23.34 45.74 11.77
C GLU A 218 22.09 45.16 11.06
N GLU A 219 21.86 45.58 9.81
CA GLU A 219 20.76 45.03 9.01
C GLU A 219 21.02 43.56 8.65
N ILE A 220 20.04 42.69 8.94
CA ILE A 220 20.13 41.27 8.63
C ILE A 220 19.81 41.06 7.14
N ASN A 221 20.79 40.56 6.38
CA ASN A 221 20.57 40.20 4.99
C ASN A 221 20.03 38.78 4.83
N PHE A 222 18.72 38.64 4.63
CA PHE A 222 18.06 37.35 4.39
C PHE A 222 18.19 36.82 2.96
N VAL A 223 18.75 37.57 2.00
CA VAL A 223 18.80 37.16 0.59
C VAL A 223 19.49 35.80 0.39
N PRO A 224 20.67 35.53 0.98
CA PRO A 224 21.34 34.23 0.83
C PRO A 224 20.49 33.06 1.36
N LEU A 225 19.82 33.26 2.49
CA LEU A 225 18.92 32.28 3.09
C LEU A 225 17.70 32.00 2.21
N ILE A 226 17.05 33.05 1.70
CA ILE A 226 15.89 32.94 0.81
C ILE A 226 16.26 32.20 -0.48
N ASP A 227 17.42 32.49 -1.05
CA ASP A 227 17.91 31.83 -2.27
C ASP A 227 18.15 30.33 -2.05
N GLU A 228 18.76 29.94 -0.94
CA GLU A 228 19.01 28.52 -0.63
C GLU A 228 17.71 27.75 -0.33
N LEU A 229 16.77 28.36 0.41
CA LEU A 229 15.44 27.79 0.64
C LEU A 229 14.63 27.66 -0.66
N ASN A 230 14.79 28.60 -1.59
CA ASN A 230 14.20 28.52 -2.93
C ASN A 230 14.81 27.40 -3.77
N GLN A 231 16.13 27.21 -3.73
CA GLN A 231 16.80 26.09 -4.39
C GLN A 231 16.29 24.75 -3.84
N LEU A 232 16.19 24.62 -2.52
CA LEU A 232 15.62 23.44 -1.88
C LEU A 232 14.18 23.18 -2.37
N SER A 233 13.34 24.22 -2.38
CA SER A 233 11.95 24.12 -2.84
C SER A 233 11.85 23.72 -4.32
N GLU A 234 12.70 24.26 -5.19
CA GLU A 234 12.74 23.85 -6.60
C GLU A 234 13.14 22.39 -6.79
N MET A 235 14.12 21.91 -6.02
CA MET A 235 14.53 20.50 -6.07
C MET A 235 13.37 19.56 -5.75
N TYR A 236 12.61 19.84 -4.68
CA TYR A 236 11.47 19.01 -4.31
C TYR A 236 10.29 19.16 -5.28
N HIS A 237 10.03 20.36 -5.80
CA HIS A 237 9.02 20.57 -6.83
C HIS A 237 9.34 19.76 -8.10
N ARG A 238 10.62 19.72 -8.51
CA ARG A 238 11.09 18.90 -9.63
C ARG A 238 10.90 17.40 -9.35
N SER A 239 11.24 16.93 -8.15
CA SER A 239 11.02 15.54 -7.74
C SER A 239 9.56 15.12 -7.87
N ILE A 240 8.65 15.94 -7.32
CA ILE A 240 7.18 15.71 -7.40
C ILE A 240 6.73 15.68 -8.86
N SER A 241 7.18 16.65 -9.67
CA SER A 241 6.79 16.73 -11.09
C SER A 241 7.26 15.52 -11.91
N ILE A 242 8.47 15.02 -11.67
CA ILE A 242 9.01 13.83 -12.35
C ILE A 242 8.16 12.61 -11.99
N ARG A 243 7.84 12.44 -10.70
CA ARG A 243 7.02 11.34 -10.23
C ARG A 243 5.61 11.39 -10.81
N ASP A 244 4.97 12.55 -10.79
CA ASP A 244 3.62 12.73 -11.36
C ASP A 244 3.60 12.39 -12.86
N ALA A 245 4.63 12.79 -13.61
CA ALA A 245 4.76 12.46 -15.03
C ALA A 245 4.94 10.95 -15.26
N ASN A 246 5.75 10.28 -14.44
CA ASN A 246 5.97 8.84 -14.53
C ASN A 246 4.69 8.05 -14.20
N ASN A 247 3.95 8.47 -13.17
CA ASN A 247 2.69 7.84 -12.80
C ASN A 247 1.64 7.98 -13.92
N LYS A 248 1.56 9.15 -14.56
CA LYS A 248 0.68 9.35 -15.73
C LYS A 248 1.03 8.43 -16.89
N ARG A 249 2.33 8.28 -17.20
CA ARG A 249 2.78 7.37 -18.28
C ARG A 249 2.43 5.91 -17.99
N LYS A 250 2.59 5.46 -16.74
CA LYS A 250 2.20 4.10 -16.33
C LYS A 250 0.70 3.86 -16.47
N ALA A 251 -0.11 4.80 -15.99
CA ALA A 251 -1.57 4.72 -16.11
C ALA A 251 -2.02 4.64 -17.59
N MET A 252 -1.41 5.43 -18.47
CA MET A 252 -1.71 5.38 -19.92
C MET A 252 -1.34 4.02 -20.54
N GLN A 253 -0.22 3.41 -20.14
CA GLN A 253 0.19 2.09 -20.64
C GLN A 253 -0.75 0.98 -20.15
N GLU A 254 -1.21 1.06 -18.90
CA GLU A 254 -2.19 0.12 -18.35
C GLU A 254 -3.54 0.24 -19.09
N GLU A 255 -4.01 1.46 -19.36
CA GLU A 255 -5.24 1.70 -20.13
C GLU A 255 -5.14 1.21 -21.59
N GLU A 256 -4.00 1.39 -22.25
CA GLU A 256 -3.77 0.87 -23.61
C GLU A 256 -3.73 -0.67 -23.62
N SER A 257 -3.03 -1.29 -22.67
CA SER A 257 -2.98 -2.76 -22.55
C SER A 257 -4.33 -3.40 -22.22
N SER A 258 -5.20 -2.69 -21.49
CA SER A 258 -6.54 -3.18 -21.13
C SER A 258 -7.57 -3.07 -22.27
N LYS A 259 -7.27 -2.33 -23.34
CA LYS A 259 -8.15 -2.14 -24.51
C LYS A 259 -7.85 -3.10 -25.66
N GLU A 260 -6.69 -3.75 -25.68
CA GLU A 260 -6.34 -4.74 -26.72
C GLU A 260 -6.87 -6.16 -26.43
N ASP A 261 -7.46 -6.42 -25.25
CA ASP A 261 -7.97 -7.73 -24.84
C ASP A 261 -9.49 -7.96 -25.08
N THR A 262 -10.15 -7.12 -25.89
CA THR A 262 -11.47 -7.49 -26.46
C THR A 262 -11.28 -8.24 -27.78
N PRO A 263 -11.40 -9.58 -27.84
CA PRO A 263 -11.50 -10.26 -29.11
C PRO A 263 -12.81 -9.86 -29.77
N ASP A 264 -12.72 -9.12 -30.87
CA ASP A 264 -13.81 -8.90 -31.81
C ASP A 264 -14.28 -10.26 -32.34
N ALA A 265 -15.26 -10.84 -31.67
CA ALA A 265 -16.04 -11.95 -32.15
C ALA A 265 -17.01 -11.43 -33.21
N ASN A 266 -16.53 -11.22 -34.44
CA ASN A 266 -17.33 -11.35 -35.66
C ASN A 266 -16.45 -11.24 -36.91
N GLY A 267 -16.26 -12.37 -37.59
CA GLY A 267 -15.57 -12.43 -38.88
C GLY A 267 -15.48 -13.83 -39.46
N LEU A 268 -16.57 -14.59 -39.39
CA LEU A 268 -16.69 -15.91 -40.01
C LEU A 268 -17.16 -15.74 -41.47
N THR A 269 -16.26 -15.88 -42.45
CA THR A 269 -16.58 -16.27 -43.84
C THR A 269 -15.38 -16.98 -44.50
N VAL A 270 -15.35 -18.30 -44.37
CA VAL A 270 -15.37 -19.33 -45.44
C VAL A 270 -14.72 -19.04 -46.82
N ASP A 271 -13.81 -19.98 -47.19
CA ASP A 271 -13.27 -20.44 -48.49
C ASP A 271 -12.44 -19.46 -49.35
N ASP A 272 -11.32 -19.80 -50.01
CA ASP A 272 -11.00 -21.01 -50.79
C ASP A 272 -9.48 -21.13 -51.10
N ASP A 273 -9.07 -22.36 -51.39
CA ASP A 273 -7.95 -22.91 -52.19
C ASP A 273 -6.69 -22.08 -52.57
N SER A 274 -5.54 -22.72 -52.29
CA SER A 274 -4.37 -22.93 -53.17
C SER A 274 -3.03 -22.66 -52.50
N GLY A 275 -2.23 -23.72 -52.42
CA GLY A 275 -0.93 -23.71 -51.74
C GLY A 275 0.21 -23.16 -52.60
N VAL A 276 1.23 -22.62 -51.94
CA VAL A 276 2.63 -22.76 -52.36
C VAL A 276 3.51 -22.72 -51.12
N ALA A 277 4.43 -23.67 -51.02
CA ALA A 277 5.49 -23.73 -50.04
C ALA A 277 6.42 -22.52 -50.12
N SER A 278 6.79 -21.92 -48.99
CA SER A 278 8.07 -21.23 -48.86
C SER A 278 8.59 -21.29 -47.43
N VAL A 279 9.65 -22.08 -47.33
CA VAL A 279 10.59 -22.18 -46.23
C VAL A 279 11.27 -20.82 -46.05
N SER A 280 11.21 -20.22 -44.86
CA SER A 280 12.35 -19.46 -44.34
C SER A 280 12.28 -19.21 -42.82
N SER A 281 13.43 -19.43 -42.20
CA SER A 281 13.97 -18.66 -41.07
C SER A 281 13.41 -18.92 -39.67
N PHE A 282 13.96 -19.97 -39.04
CA PHE A 282 14.14 -20.06 -37.59
C PHE A 282 14.80 -18.78 -37.04
N ARG A 283 14.15 -18.13 -36.08
CA ARG A 283 14.79 -17.17 -35.17
C ARG A 283 14.36 -17.48 -33.74
N ALA A 284 15.33 -17.90 -32.94
CA ALA A 284 15.25 -17.95 -31.49
C ALA A 284 15.31 -16.53 -30.89
N THR A 285 15.00 -16.42 -29.59
CA THR A 285 14.78 -15.24 -28.71
C THR A 285 13.28 -15.01 -28.46
N ASP A 286 12.75 -14.81 -27.25
CA ASP A 286 13.28 -14.76 -25.89
C ASP A 286 12.13 -15.14 -24.94
N ALA A 287 12.46 -15.70 -23.78
CA ALA A 287 11.50 -16.02 -22.73
C ALA A 287 10.92 -14.74 -22.09
N PRO A 288 9.61 -14.64 -21.82
CA PRO A 288 9.10 -13.59 -20.98
C PRO A 288 9.33 -13.95 -19.50
N ALA A 289 10.14 -13.14 -18.84
CA ALA A 289 10.24 -13.08 -17.40
C ALA A 289 8.85 -12.78 -16.80
N GLY A 290 8.52 -13.46 -15.69
CA GLY A 290 7.24 -13.36 -15.02
C GLY A 290 6.88 -11.91 -14.64
N SER A 291 5.72 -11.48 -15.10
CA SER A 291 5.05 -10.28 -14.65
C SER A 291 4.64 -10.45 -13.18
N ILE A 292 5.20 -9.62 -12.31
CA ILE A 292 4.68 -9.35 -10.97
C ILE A 292 3.76 -8.14 -11.13
N SER A 293 2.52 -8.38 -11.53
CA SER A 293 1.43 -7.41 -11.42
C SER A 293 0.71 -7.59 -10.08
N ASP A 294 0.02 -6.53 -9.65
CA ASP A 294 -0.89 -6.44 -8.50
C ASP A 294 -0.26 -5.87 -7.21
N ILE A 295 0.16 -4.61 -7.32
CA ILE A 295 0.07 -3.68 -6.19
C ILE A 295 -0.98 -2.63 -6.56
N GLU A 296 -2.23 -2.93 -6.23
CA GLU A 296 -3.32 -1.95 -6.26
C GLU A 296 -3.02 -0.82 -5.27
N LEU A 297 -3.00 0.41 -5.79
CA LEU A 297 -3.03 1.63 -5.00
C LEU A 297 -4.49 1.89 -4.56
N PRO A 298 -4.75 2.22 -3.29
CA PRO A 298 -6.10 2.54 -2.84
C PRO A 298 -6.56 3.88 -3.44
N THR A 299 -7.67 3.84 -4.17
CA THR A 299 -8.46 5.01 -4.57
C THR A 299 -9.33 5.44 -3.38
N ASP A 300 -9.07 6.61 -2.82
CA ASP A 300 -9.96 7.27 -1.87
C ASP A 300 -11.18 7.84 -2.63
N SER A 301 -12.28 7.12 -2.63
CA SER A 301 -13.61 7.68 -2.85
C SER A 301 -14.52 7.28 -1.69
N ASP A 302 -15.34 8.23 -1.26
CA ASP A 302 -16.53 8.12 -0.40
C ASP A 302 -16.38 8.50 1.08
N ASN A 303 -16.99 9.63 1.39
CA ASN A 303 -17.89 9.89 2.53
C ASN A 303 -18.35 11.35 2.36
N ASP A 304 -19.55 11.67 1.86
CA ASP A 304 -20.91 11.28 2.28
C ASP A 304 -21.25 11.80 3.69
N GLU A 305 -21.54 13.11 3.75
CA GLU A 305 -22.15 13.79 4.88
C GLU A 305 -23.68 13.58 4.82
N SER A 306 -24.19 12.66 5.64
CA SER A 306 -25.60 12.68 6.06
C SER A 306 -25.68 12.90 7.56
N ASP A 307 -25.94 14.16 7.89
CA ASP A 307 -26.22 14.70 9.20
C ASP A 307 -27.54 14.10 9.73
N LYS A 308 -27.46 13.33 10.83
CA LYS A 308 -28.62 12.93 11.62
C LYS A 308 -28.44 13.44 13.04
N SER A 309 -29.30 14.41 13.34
CA SER A 309 -29.57 15.02 14.63
C SER A 309 -29.73 13.99 15.76
N ILE A 310 -29.00 14.25 16.84
CA ILE A 310 -29.10 13.58 18.13
C ILE A 310 -30.20 14.29 18.92
N ASP A 311 -31.23 13.54 19.31
CA ASP A 311 -32.22 13.94 20.30
C ASP A 311 -32.06 13.09 21.57
N HIS A 312 -32.37 13.73 22.70
CA HIS A 312 -32.46 13.24 24.08
C HIS A 312 -31.20 13.34 24.96
N GLU A 313 -31.28 14.24 25.95
CA GLU A 313 -31.44 13.84 27.35
C GLU A 313 -32.05 14.98 28.19
N LYS A 314 -33.17 14.69 28.86
CA LYS A 314 -33.74 15.49 29.95
C LYS A 314 -33.29 14.87 31.29
N PRO A 315 -33.06 15.68 32.34
CA PRO A 315 -32.59 15.19 33.62
C PRO A 315 -33.73 14.56 34.45
N PHE A 316 -33.37 13.50 35.18
CA PHE A 316 -34.16 12.87 36.23
C PHE A 316 -34.16 13.78 37.48
N GLU A 317 -35.33 14.19 37.94
CA GLU A 317 -35.53 14.75 39.29
C GLU A 317 -35.91 13.63 40.27
N LEU A 318 -35.27 13.62 41.44
CA LEU A 318 -35.60 12.76 42.57
C LEU A 318 -36.65 13.46 43.45
N GLY A 319 -37.78 12.80 43.64
CA GLY A 319 -38.80 13.09 44.65
C GLY A 319 -39.40 11.79 45.14
#